data_AF-A0A845UKT7-F1
#
_entry.id   AF-A0A845UKT7-F1
#
_cell.length_a   1.000
_cell.length_b   1.000
_cell.length_c   1.000
_cell.angle_alpha   90.00
_cell.angle_beta   90.00
_cell.angle_gamma   90.00
#
_symmetry.space_group_name_H-M   'P 1'
#
loop_
_entity.id
_entity.type
_entity.pdbx_description
1 polymer ?
#
loop_
_entity_poly.entity_id
_entity_poly.type
_entity_poly.pdbx_seq_one_letter_code
_entity_poly.pdbx_strand_id
1 'polypeptide(L)'
;MTSEVKIGQPEIQRRAYCVEIEVSDMLAITNAEHENLFDYHDQLVFRLEGDGTAKDAEVKYVHGVEYNGHFGSAIFYSVDDEDDTPELHDQVREIIRDQIEKARELTAAPAAPSP
;
A
#
# COMPACT_ATOMS: atom_id res chain seq x y z
N MET A 1 20.09 36.49 -8.17
CA MET A 1 20.75 35.44 -7.37
C MET A 1 20.29 34.11 -7.93
N THR A 2 21.19 33.29 -8.47
CA THR A 2 20.87 31.94 -8.94
C THR A 2 21.21 30.97 -7.82
N SER A 3 20.22 30.23 -7.33
CA SER A 3 20.42 29.17 -6.34
C SER A 3 21.30 28.08 -6.95
N GLU A 4 22.33 27.66 -6.22
CA GLU A 4 23.19 26.55 -6.60
C GLU A 4 22.40 25.24 -6.51
N VAL A 5 22.26 24.51 -7.61
CA VAL A 5 21.60 23.19 -7.66
C VAL A 5 22.66 22.13 -7.41
N LYS A 6 22.47 21.27 -6.40
CA LYS A 6 23.38 20.16 -6.05
C LYS A 6 22.69 18.82 -6.29
N ILE A 7 23.44 17.85 -6.83
CA ILE A 7 23.00 16.46 -6.99
C ILE A 7 23.45 15.70 -5.73
N GLY A 8 22.54 14.97 -5.10
CA GLY A 8 22.82 14.11 -3.96
C GLY A 8 23.64 12.87 -4.32
N GLN A 9 24.09 12.13 -3.31
CA GLN A 9 24.64 10.79 -3.53
C GLN A 9 23.51 9.81 -3.88
N PRO A 10 23.78 8.73 -4.62
CA PRO A 10 22.78 7.69 -4.87
C PRO A 10 22.28 7.10 -3.56
N GLU A 11 20.97 6.99 -3.40
CA GLU A 11 20.35 6.22 -2.32
C GLU A 11 20.42 4.72 -2.61
N ILE A 12 20.04 3.89 -1.62
CA ILE A 12 19.86 2.45 -1.77
C ILE A 12 19.06 2.16 -3.05
N GLN A 13 19.54 1.20 -3.84
CA GLN A 13 18.79 0.74 -5.00
C GLN A 13 17.57 -0.02 -4.51
N ARG A 14 16.41 0.30 -5.09
CA ARG A 14 15.15 -0.37 -4.81
C ARG A 14 14.65 -1.09 -6.03
N ARG A 15 14.06 -2.27 -5.82
CA ARG A 15 13.36 -3.02 -6.86
C ARG A 15 11.88 -2.73 -6.76
N ALA A 16 11.27 -2.40 -7.90
CA ALA A 16 9.85 -2.12 -8.00
C ALA A 16 9.08 -3.38 -8.41
N TYR A 17 7.94 -3.59 -7.76
CA TYR A 17 7.07 -4.73 -7.94
C TYR A 17 5.63 -4.29 -8.18
N CYS A 18 4.88 -5.19 -8.81
CA CYS A 18 3.48 -5.01 -9.14
C CYS A 18 2.72 -6.27 -8.71
N VAL A 19 1.65 -6.10 -7.95
CA VAL A 19 0.68 -7.15 -7.63
C VAL A 19 -0.61 -6.85 -8.37
N GLU A 20 -0.89 -7.62 -9.41
CA GLU A 20 -2.17 -7.56 -10.10
C GLU A 20 -3.26 -8.22 -9.25
N ILE A 21 -4.40 -7.54 -9.13
CA ILE A 21 -5.59 -8.00 -8.42
C ILE A 21 -6.83 -7.80 -9.27
N GLU A 22 -7.93 -8.45 -8.90
CA GLU A 22 -9.20 -8.28 -9.61
C GLU A 22 -9.72 -6.84 -9.49
N VAL A 23 -10.39 -6.37 -10.55
CA VAL A 23 -10.95 -5.01 -10.59
C VAL A 23 -11.93 -4.78 -9.44
N SER A 24 -12.76 -5.78 -9.13
CA SER A 24 -13.71 -5.72 -8.02
C SER A 24 -13.03 -5.54 -6.67
N ASP A 25 -11.83 -6.09 -6.50
CA ASP A 25 -11.10 -6.07 -5.24
C ASP A 25 -10.37 -4.76 -5.05
N MET A 26 -9.79 -4.24 -6.14
CA MET A 26 -9.28 -2.87 -6.16
C MET A 26 -10.39 -1.88 -5.79
N LEU A 27 -11.57 -1.99 -6.42
CA LEU A 27 -12.70 -1.11 -6.12
C LEU A 27 -13.17 -1.24 -4.66
N ALA A 28 -13.19 -2.46 -4.11
CA ALA A 28 -13.56 -2.67 -2.71
C ALA A 28 -12.61 -1.92 -1.77
N ILE A 29 -11.28 -2.10 -1.95
CA ILE A 29 -10.27 -1.42 -1.14
C ILE A 29 -10.40 0.10 -1.28
N THR A 30 -10.40 0.61 -2.52
CA THR A 30 -10.40 2.06 -2.75
C THR A 30 -11.67 2.72 -2.22
N ASN A 31 -12.83 2.07 -2.34
CA ASN A 31 -14.08 2.61 -1.78
C ASN A 31 -14.07 2.59 -0.26
N ALA A 32 -13.65 1.47 0.35
CA ALA A 32 -13.60 1.36 1.80
C ALA A 32 -12.68 2.42 2.43
N GLU A 33 -11.52 2.66 1.83
CA GLU A 33 -10.60 3.68 2.33
C GLU A 33 -11.04 5.11 2.00
N HIS A 34 -11.62 5.35 0.82
CA HIS A 34 -12.17 6.66 0.45
C HIS A 34 -13.31 7.10 1.39
N GLU A 35 -14.18 6.15 1.75
CA GLU A 35 -15.29 6.36 2.68
C GLU A 35 -14.83 6.33 4.16
N ASN A 36 -13.52 6.21 4.42
CA ASN A 36 -12.91 6.13 5.75
C ASN A 36 -13.52 5.01 6.62
N LEU A 37 -13.82 3.85 6.03
CA LEU A 37 -14.30 2.66 6.73
C LEU A 37 -13.16 1.91 7.46
N PHE A 38 -11.91 2.21 7.10
CA PHE A 38 -10.72 1.79 7.83
C PHE A 38 -10.22 2.92 8.73
N ASP A 39 -9.76 2.54 9.93
CA ASP A 39 -8.94 3.45 10.75
C ASP A 39 -7.65 3.78 9.99
N TYR A 40 -7.06 4.95 10.28
CA TYR A 40 -5.88 5.45 9.57
C TYR A 40 -4.71 4.43 9.55
N HIS A 41 -4.46 3.74 10.66
CA HIS A 41 -3.39 2.74 10.75
C HIS A 41 -3.73 1.41 10.05
N ASP A 42 -5.00 1.18 9.70
CA ASP A 42 -5.47 -0.02 8.99
C ASP A 42 -5.54 0.19 7.47
N GLN A 43 -5.26 1.40 6.98
CA GLN A 43 -5.15 1.66 5.54
C GLN A 43 -3.95 0.89 4.96
N LEU A 44 -4.10 0.38 3.73
CA LEU A 44 -3.12 -0.52 3.13
C LEU A 44 -1.72 0.10 3.00
N VAL A 45 -1.62 1.40 2.64
CA VAL A 45 -0.33 2.11 2.64
C VAL A 45 0.32 2.06 4.02
N PHE A 46 -0.44 2.36 5.08
CA PHE A 46 0.11 2.42 6.43
C PHE A 46 0.55 1.03 6.91
N ARG A 47 -0.23 0.01 6.61
CA ARG A 47 0.13 -1.38 6.95
C ARG A 47 1.41 -1.83 6.24
N LEU A 48 1.61 -1.46 4.99
CA LEU A 48 2.76 -1.90 4.19
C LEU A 48 4.01 -1.02 4.37
N GLU A 49 3.88 0.30 4.47
CA GLU A 49 5.00 1.27 4.47
C GLU A 49 5.08 2.09 5.77
N GLY A 50 4.00 2.13 6.56
CA GLY A 50 3.89 2.96 7.77
C GLY A 50 3.77 4.45 7.43
N ASP A 51 4.31 5.30 8.30
CA ASP A 51 4.41 6.76 8.11
C ASP A 51 5.56 7.19 7.18
N GLY A 52 6.09 6.26 6.38
CA GLY A 52 7.31 6.45 5.59
C GLY A 52 8.61 6.27 6.39
N THR A 53 8.55 5.97 7.69
CA THR A 53 9.74 5.62 8.50
C THR A 53 9.92 4.12 8.74
N ALA A 54 9.05 3.27 8.17
CA ALA A 54 9.01 1.81 8.33
C ALA A 54 8.95 1.30 9.78
N LYS A 55 8.84 2.19 10.78
CA LYS A 55 8.80 1.82 12.21
C LYS A 55 7.49 1.15 12.60
N ASP A 56 6.40 1.63 12.00
CA ASP A 56 5.03 1.19 12.29
C ASP A 56 4.44 0.32 11.16
N ALA A 57 5.25 0.01 10.14
CA ALA A 57 4.86 -0.89 9.06
C ALA A 57 4.81 -2.35 9.52
N GLU A 58 3.80 -3.11 9.07
CA GLU A 58 3.72 -4.55 9.27
C GLU A 58 4.81 -5.30 8.48
N VAL A 59 5.23 -4.73 7.34
CA VAL A 59 6.35 -5.23 6.53
C VAL A 59 7.46 -4.20 6.51
N LYS A 60 8.62 -4.55 7.08
CA LYS A 60 9.80 -3.69 7.01
C LYS A 60 10.35 -3.67 5.58
N TYR A 61 10.97 -2.54 5.21
CA TYR A 61 11.70 -2.34 3.94
C TYR A 61 10.81 -2.25 2.69
N VAL A 62 9.49 -2.17 2.87
CA VAL A 62 8.53 -1.88 1.79
C VAL A 62 8.30 -0.36 1.73
N HIS A 63 8.36 0.18 0.51
CA HIS A 63 8.34 1.62 0.24
C HIS A 63 7.53 1.95 -1.01
N GLY A 64 7.06 3.19 -1.11
CA GLY A 64 6.39 3.70 -2.30
C GLY A 64 5.15 2.89 -2.66
N VAL A 65 4.33 2.58 -1.66
CA VAL A 65 3.11 1.81 -1.88
C VAL A 65 2.10 2.69 -2.59
N GLU A 66 1.73 2.32 -3.81
CA GLU A 66 0.77 3.05 -4.63
C GLU A 66 -0.32 2.11 -5.15
N TYR A 67 -1.56 2.41 -4.79
CA TYR A 67 -2.76 1.80 -5.38
C TYR A 67 -3.84 2.87 -5.47
N ASN A 68 -4.20 3.26 -6.68
CA ASN A 68 -5.18 4.34 -6.91
C ASN A 68 -5.84 4.25 -8.29
N GLY A 69 -5.79 3.08 -8.94
CA GLY A 69 -6.40 2.88 -10.25
C GLY A 69 -5.75 3.66 -11.41
N HIS A 70 -4.74 4.52 -11.17
CA HIS A 70 -4.01 5.20 -12.25
C HIS A 70 -3.26 4.21 -13.16
N PHE A 71 -2.89 3.04 -12.63
CA PHE A 71 -2.12 2.01 -13.32
C PHE A 71 -2.86 0.66 -13.33
N GLY A 72 -4.15 0.69 -13.64
CA GLY A 72 -4.98 -0.52 -13.67
C GLY A 72 -5.30 -1.06 -12.26
N SER A 73 -5.74 -2.31 -12.20
CA SER A 73 -6.06 -3.00 -10.94
C SER A 73 -4.82 -3.67 -10.36
N ALA A 74 -3.86 -2.84 -9.97
CA ALA A 74 -2.58 -3.28 -9.44
C ALA A 74 -2.13 -2.43 -8.25
N ILE A 75 -1.40 -3.08 -7.34
CA ILE A 75 -0.73 -2.46 -6.21
C ILE A 75 0.77 -2.47 -6.49
N PHE A 76 1.37 -1.28 -6.48
CA PHE A 76 2.81 -1.10 -6.67
C PHE A 76 3.49 -0.92 -5.33
N TYR A 77 4.67 -1.49 -5.20
CA TYR A 77 5.55 -1.26 -4.06
C TYR A 77 7.00 -1.45 -4.48
N SER A 78 7.91 -0.96 -3.66
CA SER A 78 9.34 -1.14 -3.84
C SER A 78 9.98 -1.70 -2.58
N VAL A 79 11.07 -2.45 -2.75
CA VAL A 79 11.84 -3.07 -1.68
C VAL A 79 13.30 -2.70 -1.82
N ASP A 80 13.97 -2.45 -0.71
CA ASP A 80 15.43 -2.26 -0.67
C ASP A 80 16.14 -3.54 -1.16
N ASP A 81 17.11 -3.40 -2.07
CA ASP A 81 17.74 -4.54 -2.80
C ASP A 81 18.34 -5.61 -1.88
N GLU A 82 18.79 -5.23 -0.68
CA GLU A 82 19.39 -6.15 0.29
C GLU A 82 18.37 -6.98 1.10
N ASP A 83 17.12 -6.54 1.15
CA ASP A 83 16.03 -7.17 1.91
C ASP A 83 15.01 -7.90 1.01
N ASP A 84 15.25 -7.89 -0.30
CA ASP A 84 14.41 -8.50 -1.34
C ASP A 84 14.41 -10.04 -1.26
N THR A 85 13.44 -10.58 -0.52
CA THR A 85 13.31 -12.01 -0.24
C THR A 85 11.92 -12.54 -0.62
N PRO A 86 11.81 -13.82 -1.06
CA PRO A 86 10.51 -14.45 -1.31
C PRO A 86 9.54 -14.35 -0.14
N GLU A 87 10.04 -14.49 1.09
CA GLU A 87 9.26 -14.44 2.33
C GLU A 87 8.65 -13.05 2.57
N LEU A 88 9.37 -11.98 2.22
CA LEU A 88 8.85 -10.61 2.27
C LEU A 88 7.68 -10.46 1.28
N HIS A 89 7.81 -10.98 0.06
CA HIS A 89 6.73 -10.93 -0.92
C HIS A 89 5.52 -11.79 -0.53
N ASP A 90 5.72 -12.89 0.20
CA ASP A 90 4.62 -13.64 0.81
C ASP A 90 3.89 -12.80 1.86
N GLN A 91 4.60 -12.08 2.72
CA GLN A 91 3.99 -11.18 3.71
C GLN A 91 3.17 -10.07 3.06
N VAL A 92 3.73 -9.40 2.04
CA VAL A 92 3.00 -8.38 1.27
C VAL A 92 1.71 -8.97 0.67
N ARG A 93 1.78 -10.17 0.09
CA ARG A 93 0.60 -10.84 -0.49
C ARG A 93 -0.47 -11.16 0.56
N GLU A 94 -0.09 -11.61 1.75
CA GLU A 94 -1.04 -11.90 2.83
C GLU A 94 -1.74 -10.62 3.34
N ILE A 95 -1.00 -9.52 3.50
CA ILE A 95 -1.59 -8.23 3.91
C ILE A 95 -2.58 -7.72 2.86
N ILE A 96 -2.23 -7.82 1.57
CA ILE A 96 -3.14 -7.44 0.48
C ILE A 96 -4.40 -8.31 0.50
N ARG A 97 -4.27 -9.63 0.68
CA ARG A 97 -5.44 -10.54 0.78
C ARG A 97 -6.35 -10.18 1.94
N ASP A 98 -5.78 -9.98 3.11
CA ASP A 98 -6.51 -9.57 4.32
C ASP A 98 -7.21 -8.22 4.12
N GLN A 99 -6.56 -7.25 3.47
CA GLN A 99 -7.18 -5.97 3.15
C GLN A 99 -8.38 -6.13 2.19
N ILE A 100 -8.26 -6.97 1.16
CA ILE A 100 -9.35 -7.26 0.23
C ILE A 100 -10.55 -7.86 0.97
N GLU A 101 -10.30 -8.85 1.84
CA GLU A 101 -11.35 -9.50 2.62
C GLU A 101 -12.09 -8.50 3.52
N LYS A 102 -11.34 -7.71 4.30
CA LYS A 102 -11.92 -6.65 5.16
C LYS A 102 -12.70 -5.61 4.37
N ALA A 103 -12.15 -5.16 3.23
CA ALA A 103 -12.81 -4.15 2.41
C ALA A 103 -14.12 -4.66 1.81
N ARG A 104 -14.17 -5.93 1.37
CA ARG A 104 -15.40 -6.57 0.90
C ARG A 104 -16.45 -6.67 2.01
N GLU A 105 -16.06 -7.01 3.24
CA GLU A 105 -16.98 -7.08 4.37
C GLU A 105 -17.57 -5.71 4.73
N LEU A 106 -16.73 -4.68 4.79
CA LEU A 106 -17.13 -3.31 5.10
C LEU A 106 -18.05 -2.71 4.02
N THR A 107 -17.80 -3.01 2.74
CA THR A 107 -18.60 -2.51 1.62
C THR A 107 -19.89 -3.31 1.39
N ALA A 108 -19.97 -4.55 1.89
CA ALA A 108 -21.18 -5.37 1.85
C ALA A 108 -22.17 -5.07 2.98
N ALA A 109 -21.73 -4.41 4.07
CA ALA A 109 -22.60 -4.01 5.16
C ALA A 109 -23.57 -2.89 4.69
N PRO A 110 -24.90 -3.01 4.92
CA PRO A 110 -25.83 -1.95 4.58
C PRO A 110 -25.45 -0.70 5.37
N ALA A 111 -25.31 0.44 4.67
CA ALA A 111 -25.06 1.74 5.29
C ALA A 111 -25.99 1.90 6.50
N ALA A 112 -25.41 1.99 7.70
CA ALA A 112 -26.20 2.21 8.91
C ALA A 112 -27.03 3.50 8.69
N PRO A 113 -28.34 3.49 8.97
CA PRO A 113 -29.14 4.69 8.81
C PRO A 113 -28.54 5.78 9.71
N SER A 114 -28.17 6.91 9.10
CA SER A 114 -27.69 8.07 9.84
C SER A 114 -28.78 8.53 10.84
N PRO A 115 -28.39 8.94 12.08
CA PRO A 115 -29.33 9.44 13.09
C PRO A 115 -29.99 10.76 12.68
#